data_AF-A0A7W2FDP7-F1
#
_entry.id   AF-A0A7W2FDP7-F1
#
_cell.length_a   1.000
_cell.length_b   1.000
_cell.length_c   1.000
_cell.angle_alpha   90.00
_cell.angle_beta   90.00
_cell.angle_gamma   90.00
#
_symmetry.space_group_name_H-M   'P 1'
#
loop_
_entity.id
_entity.type
_entity.pdbx_description
1 polymer ?
#
loop_
_entity_poly.entity_id
_entity_poly.type
_entity_poly.pdbx_seq_one_letter_code
_entity_poly.pdbx_strand_id
1 'polypeptide(L)'
;MSNSLIDTAPDFNQPIAVLKHCHDRIRKQLQTLQNLLGHLPQHGADTAAQKAAEAVLKYFDTAAPMHHGDEEQDLMPMLQATARGADAALLAAVVPGILADHERMDAEWTILKSQLDKIANGVSTPLSVDDVNRFSEAYAAHMLTEETQIAPMAKRLFTDEQMELLGQAMQRRRGIVPTSAQTLADLRLDYGLASLSEEDVLANPIAQFSKWFDEALNAQVAEANAMSVATVDAEGKPTSRIVLIKQYDERGFTWYTNYDSQKGQQLAVNPNAALLFFWSEVERQVRIEGRVEKTSPEESDKYFYSRPVKSQLAALASKQSAPIGSRAQMEENYEAVAQAQGEQPKRPDYWGGYRLVPERIEFWQGRRSRFHDRIVYVRQPDGTWLKQRLQP
;
A
#
# COMPACT_ATOMS: atom_id res chain seq x y z
N MET A 1 13.68 -17.20 17.41
CA MET A 1 14.25 -17.25 16.05
C MET A 1 13.38 -18.16 15.20
N SER A 2 12.55 -17.55 14.36
CA SER A 2 11.86 -18.16 13.23
C SER A 2 11.36 -16.98 12.39
N ASN A 3 12.31 -16.35 11.70
CA ASN A 3 12.06 -15.27 10.76
C ASN A 3 11.81 -15.96 9.41
N SER A 4 10.55 -16.09 9.01
CA SER A 4 10.21 -16.31 7.60
C SER A 4 8.71 -16.18 7.43
N LEU A 5 8.27 -14.99 7.01
CA LEU A 5 7.11 -14.83 6.13
C LEU A 5 7.37 -13.60 5.24
N ILE A 6 7.90 -13.91 4.05
CA ILE A 6 7.96 -13.11 2.82
C ILE A 6 9.01 -11.99 2.81
N ASP A 7 10.23 -12.36 2.40
CA ASP A 7 11.14 -11.43 1.73
C ASP A 7 10.44 -11.04 0.41
N THR A 8 9.79 -9.87 0.39
CA THR A 8 9.08 -9.38 -0.81
C THR A 8 10.08 -9.15 -1.92
N ALA A 9 9.77 -9.61 -3.14
CA ALA A 9 10.64 -9.38 -4.29
C ALA A 9 10.91 -7.86 -4.43
N PRO A 10 12.17 -7.44 -4.60
CA PRO A 10 12.52 -6.03 -4.77
C PRO A 10 11.90 -5.45 -6.03
N ASP A 11 11.64 -4.15 -6.00
CA ASP A 11 11.10 -3.39 -7.13
C ASP A 11 12.22 -2.68 -7.92
N PHE A 12 11.88 -2.18 -9.11
CA PHE A 12 12.85 -1.51 -9.99
C PHE A 12 13.37 -0.17 -9.46
N ASN A 13 12.82 0.34 -8.34
CA ASN A 13 13.40 1.45 -7.58
C ASN A 13 14.67 1.01 -6.81
N GLN A 14 14.92 -0.29 -6.71
CA GLN A 14 16.12 -0.89 -6.11
C GLN A 14 16.78 -1.86 -7.11
N PRO A 15 17.31 -1.37 -8.26
CA PRO A 15 17.73 -2.22 -9.37
C PRO A 15 18.79 -3.27 -9.00
N ILE A 16 19.74 -2.94 -8.11
CA ILE A 16 20.75 -3.90 -7.65
C ILE A 16 20.13 -5.00 -6.78
N ALA A 17 19.07 -4.70 -6.02
CA ALA A 17 18.33 -5.71 -5.28
C ALA A 17 17.56 -6.63 -6.24
N VAL A 18 17.01 -6.11 -7.34
CA VAL A 18 16.38 -6.90 -8.41
C VAL A 18 17.35 -7.89 -9.03
N LEU A 19 18.56 -7.47 -9.38
CA LEU A 19 19.60 -8.37 -9.91
C LEU A 19 19.94 -9.50 -8.91
N LYS A 20 20.19 -9.15 -7.64
CA LYS A 20 20.40 -10.16 -6.58
C LYS A 20 19.21 -11.13 -6.46
N HIS A 21 17.98 -10.63 -6.55
CA HIS A 21 16.80 -11.48 -6.50
C HIS A 21 16.72 -12.42 -7.71
N CYS A 22 17.14 -11.98 -8.90
CA CYS A 22 17.32 -12.84 -10.06
C CYS A 22 18.35 -13.95 -9.79
N HIS A 23 19.47 -13.66 -9.14
CA HIS A 23 20.47 -14.68 -8.76
C HIS A 23 19.88 -15.75 -7.83
N ASP A 24 19.12 -15.33 -6.81
CA ASP A 24 18.45 -16.25 -5.90
C ASP A 24 17.45 -17.17 -6.63
N ARG A 25 16.80 -16.66 -7.69
CA ARG A 25 15.94 -17.47 -8.55
C ARG A 25 16.72 -18.37 -9.50
N ILE A 26 17.84 -17.92 -10.07
CA ILE A 26 18.75 -18.75 -10.87
C ILE A 26 19.23 -19.95 -10.04
N ARG A 27 19.73 -19.72 -8.83
CA ARG A 27 20.15 -20.79 -7.90
C ARG A 27 19.05 -21.83 -7.67
N LYS A 28 17.80 -21.39 -7.52
CA LYS A 28 16.65 -22.30 -7.37
C LYS A 28 16.40 -23.15 -8.62
N GLN A 29 16.56 -22.59 -9.81
CA GLN A 29 16.41 -23.36 -11.06
C GLN A 29 17.59 -24.33 -11.27
N LEU A 30 18.82 -23.92 -10.95
CA LEU A 30 19.98 -24.81 -10.98
C LEU A 30 19.83 -25.98 -9.99
N GLN A 31 19.31 -25.72 -8.79
CA GLN A 31 18.98 -26.81 -7.86
C GLN A 31 17.89 -27.73 -8.41
N THR A 32 16.94 -27.19 -9.17
CA THR A 32 15.89 -27.99 -9.83
C THR A 32 16.49 -28.90 -10.90
N LEU A 33 17.46 -28.42 -11.69
CA LEU A 33 18.24 -29.24 -12.62
C LEU A 33 18.99 -30.37 -11.90
N GLN A 34 19.65 -30.07 -10.79
CA GLN A 34 20.37 -31.07 -9.99
C GLN A 34 19.43 -32.14 -9.43
N ASN A 35 18.23 -31.74 -8.97
CA ASN A 35 17.24 -32.68 -8.47
C ASN A 35 16.72 -33.62 -9.58
N LEU A 36 16.59 -33.13 -10.82
CA LEU A 36 16.18 -33.94 -11.97
C LEU A 36 17.17 -35.07 -12.26
N LEU A 37 18.47 -34.87 -12.07
CA LEU A 37 19.49 -35.91 -12.28
C LEU A 37 19.24 -37.15 -11.40
N GLY A 38 18.77 -36.96 -10.17
CA GLY A 38 18.45 -38.05 -9.24
C GLY A 38 17.05 -38.65 -9.43
N HIS A 39 16.10 -37.84 -9.91
CA HIS A 39 14.69 -38.24 -10.08
C HIS A 39 14.47 -39.07 -11.35
N LEU A 40 15.05 -38.65 -12.49
CA LEU A 40 14.81 -39.27 -13.80
C LEU A 40 15.17 -40.77 -13.85
N PRO A 41 16.28 -41.26 -13.26
CA PRO A 41 16.61 -42.68 -13.29
C PRO A 41 15.60 -43.58 -12.54
N GLN A 42 14.91 -43.02 -11.55
CA GLN A 42 13.99 -43.77 -10.69
C GLN A 42 12.54 -43.72 -11.19
N HIS A 43 12.14 -42.57 -11.74
CA HIS A 43 10.74 -42.25 -12.03
C HIS A 43 10.49 -41.96 -13.51
N GLY A 44 11.53 -41.88 -14.34
CA GLY A 44 11.42 -41.44 -15.73
C GLY A 44 10.89 -40.01 -15.85
N ALA A 45 10.38 -39.67 -17.02
CA ALA A 45 9.73 -38.38 -17.29
C ALA A 45 8.28 -38.36 -16.79
N ASP A 46 8.06 -38.62 -15.51
CA ASP A 46 6.75 -38.51 -14.87
C ASP A 46 6.25 -37.06 -14.80
N THR A 47 5.02 -36.85 -14.33
CA THR A 47 4.41 -35.52 -14.27
C THR A 47 5.22 -34.54 -13.41
N ALA A 48 5.94 -35.00 -12.39
CA ALA A 48 6.78 -34.14 -11.55
C ALA A 48 8.03 -33.68 -12.32
N ALA A 49 8.70 -34.61 -13.02
CA ALA A 49 9.84 -34.31 -13.87
C ALA A 49 9.48 -33.35 -15.02
N GLN A 50 8.33 -33.58 -15.67
CA GLN A 50 7.82 -32.71 -16.74
C GLN A 50 7.64 -31.27 -16.25
N LYS A 51 6.92 -31.08 -15.14
CA LYS A 51 6.69 -29.76 -14.55
C LYS A 51 7.98 -29.06 -14.11
N ALA A 52 8.93 -29.83 -13.56
CA ALA A 52 10.23 -29.28 -13.18
C ALA A 52 11.02 -28.83 -14.40
N ALA A 53 11.05 -29.62 -15.48
CA ALA A 53 11.68 -29.26 -16.74
C ALA A 53 11.02 -28.02 -17.37
N GLU A 54 9.69 -27.95 -17.43
CA GLU A 54 8.94 -26.79 -17.91
C GLU A 54 9.27 -25.51 -17.12
N ALA A 55 9.39 -25.61 -15.79
CA ALA A 55 9.71 -24.47 -14.94
C ALA A 55 11.11 -23.93 -15.20
N VAL A 56 12.09 -24.82 -15.38
CA VAL A 56 13.48 -24.45 -15.74
C VAL A 56 13.52 -23.84 -17.14
N LEU A 57 12.91 -24.49 -18.13
CA LEU A 57 12.80 -24.01 -19.51
C LEU A 57 12.24 -22.60 -19.57
N LYS A 58 11.07 -22.39 -18.95
CA LYS A 58 10.42 -21.07 -18.91
C LYS A 58 11.33 -20.00 -18.34
N TYR A 59 12.08 -20.30 -17.29
CA TYR A 59 12.92 -19.30 -16.64
C TYR A 59 14.12 -18.91 -17.51
N PHE A 60 14.89 -19.87 -18.00
CA PHE A 60 16.09 -19.60 -18.78
C PHE A 60 15.77 -19.15 -20.22
N ASP A 61 14.58 -19.42 -20.76
CA ASP A 61 14.15 -18.86 -22.05
C ASP A 61 13.68 -17.40 -21.97
N THR A 62 13.38 -16.88 -20.78
CA THR A 62 12.75 -15.56 -20.64
C THR A 62 13.48 -14.65 -19.66
N ALA A 63 13.62 -15.06 -18.41
CA ALA A 63 14.13 -14.21 -17.34
C ALA A 63 15.66 -14.08 -17.36
N ALA A 64 16.39 -15.16 -17.64
CA ALA A 64 17.85 -15.12 -17.67
C ALA A 64 18.41 -14.21 -18.78
N PRO A 65 17.91 -14.25 -20.04
CA PRO A 65 18.36 -13.33 -21.08
C PRO A 65 18.05 -11.85 -20.76
N MET A 66 16.94 -11.58 -20.06
CA MET A 66 16.64 -10.23 -19.60
C MET A 66 17.64 -9.75 -18.54
N HIS A 67 18.07 -10.63 -17.65
CA HIS A 67 19.07 -10.33 -16.63
C HIS A 67 20.44 -10.03 -17.25
N HIS A 68 20.95 -10.90 -18.13
CA HIS A 68 22.18 -10.59 -18.89
C HIS A 68 22.04 -9.25 -19.61
N GLY A 69 20.89 -8.99 -20.24
CA GLY A 69 20.63 -7.71 -20.91
C GLY A 69 20.69 -6.50 -19.97
N ASP A 70 20.21 -6.61 -18.73
CA ASP A 70 20.29 -5.54 -17.72
C ASP A 70 21.75 -5.25 -17.34
N GLU A 71 22.61 -6.27 -17.31
CA GLU A 71 24.04 -6.10 -17.08
C GLU A 71 24.77 -5.51 -18.28
N GLU A 72 24.67 -6.16 -19.43
CA GLU A 72 25.46 -5.87 -20.61
C GLU A 72 25.18 -4.50 -21.21
N GLN A 73 23.90 -4.11 -21.24
CA GLN A 73 23.46 -2.94 -21.98
C GLN A 73 23.35 -1.69 -21.10
N ASP A 74 23.17 -1.86 -19.79
CA ASP A 74 22.88 -0.76 -18.87
C ASP A 74 23.88 -0.69 -17.71
N LEU A 75 23.98 -1.72 -16.86
CA LEU A 75 24.82 -1.68 -15.66
C LEU A 75 26.31 -1.51 -15.97
N MET A 76 26.87 -2.35 -16.84
CA MET A 76 28.31 -2.36 -17.13
C MET A 76 28.75 -1.08 -17.88
N PRO A 77 28.05 -0.63 -18.94
CA PRO A 77 28.40 0.63 -19.59
C PRO A 77 28.32 1.84 -18.64
N MET A 78 27.32 1.87 -17.76
CA MET A 78 27.16 2.94 -16.77
C MET A 78 28.28 2.92 -15.71
N LEU A 79 28.68 1.73 -15.25
CA LEU A 79 29.84 1.55 -14.37
C LEU A 79 31.14 2.01 -15.05
N GLN A 80 31.37 1.63 -16.31
CA GLN A 80 32.55 2.04 -17.06
C GLN A 80 32.60 3.56 -17.28
N ALA A 81 31.46 4.20 -17.50
CA ALA A 81 31.37 5.67 -17.62
C ALA A 81 31.66 6.38 -16.28
N THR A 82 31.33 5.77 -15.15
CA THR A 82 31.36 6.38 -13.81
C THR A 82 32.67 6.10 -13.07
N ALA A 83 33.20 4.88 -13.15
CA ALA A 83 34.34 4.43 -12.36
C ALA A 83 35.64 5.16 -12.71
N ARG A 84 36.49 5.37 -11.69
CA ARG A 84 37.81 6.01 -11.82
C ARG A 84 38.84 5.24 -11.01
N GLY A 85 40.13 5.42 -11.34
CA GLY A 85 41.24 4.81 -10.59
C GLY A 85 41.13 3.29 -10.52
N ALA A 86 41.23 2.74 -9.30
CA ALA A 86 41.21 1.29 -9.06
C ALA A 86 39.92 0.60 -9.54
N ASP A 87 38.77 1.27 -9.43
CA ASP A 87 37.49 0.71 -9.88
C ASP A 87 37.46 0.55 -11.41
N ALA A 88 37.98 1.54 -12.14
CA ALA A 88 38.07 1.48 -13.60
C ALA A 88 39.04 0.37 -14.05
N ALA A 89 40.16 0.19 -13.35
CA ALA A 89 41.10 -0.90 -13.63
C ALA A 89 40.47 -2.28 -13.36
N LEU A 90 39.68 -2.41 -12.28
CA LEU A 90 38.96 -3.63 -11.97
C LEU A 90 37.93 -3.96 -13.06
N LEU A 91 37.10 -2.99 -13.46
CA LEU A 91 36.11 -3.18 -14.53
C LEU A 91 36.77 -3.61 -15.85
N ALA A 92 37.89 -2.99 -16.22
CA ALA A 92 38.64 -3.36 -17.42
C ALA A 92 39.14 -4.82 -17.38
N ALA A 93 39.43 -5.35 -16.19
CA ALA A 93 39.87 -6.73 -15.99
C ALA A 93 38.71 -7.73 -15.98
N VAL A 94 37.56 -7.39 -15.39
CA VAL A 94 36.48 -8.36 -15.15
C VAL A 94 35.37 -8.36 -16.19
N VAL A 95 35.01 -7.20 -16.76
CA VAL A 95 33.87 -7.10 -17.69
C VAL A 95 34.03 -7.99 -18.93
N PRO A 96 35.21 -8.09 -19.59
CA PRO A 96 35.38 -9.01 -20.71
C PRO A 96 35.11 -10.48 -20.34
N GLY A 97 35.45 -10.89 -19.11
CA GLY A 97 35.19 -12.23 -18.59
C GLY A 97 33.69 -12.49 -18.37
N ILE A 98 32.98 -11.53 -17.77
CA ILE A 98 31.53 -11.59 -17.56
C ILE A 98 30.79 -11.75 -18.89
N LEU A 99 31.13 -10.93 -19.90
CA LEU A 99 30.51 -11.01 -21.23
C LEU A 99 30.78 -12.37 -21.91
N ALA A 100 32.01 -12.87 -21.81
CA ALA A 100 32.35 -14.18 -22.34
C ALA A 100 31.66 -15.34 -21.60
N ASP A 101 31.37 -15.16 -20.31
CA ASP A 101 30.60 -16.12 -19.53
C ASP A 101 29.12 -16.12 -19.97
N HIS A 102 28.49 -14.96 -20.25
CA HIS A 102 27.13 -14.90 -20.79
C HIS A 102 27.01 -15.68 -22.11
N GLU A 103 27.91 -15.43 -23.07
CA GLU A 103 27.94 -16.15 -24.35
C GLU A 103 28.08 -17.68 -24.15
N ARG A 104 28.93 -18.09 -23.21
CA ARG A 104 29.13 -19.50 -22.88
C ARG A 104 27.88 -20.11 -22.25
N MET A 105 27.26 -19.43 -21.30
CA MET A 105 26.03 -19.89 -20.64
C MET A 105 24.88 -20.03 -21.64
N ASP A 106 24.75 -19.12 -22.61
CA ASP A 106 23.74 -19.23 -23.67
C ASP A 106 23.99 -20.45 -24.59
N ALA A 107 25.25 -20.73 -24.91
CA ALA A 107 25.63 -21.92 -25.68
C ALA A 107 25.33 -23.22 -24.89
N GLU A 108 25.68 -23.26 -23.61
CA GLU A 108 25.40 -24.39 -22.71
C GLU A 108 23.88 -24.57 -22.49
N TRP A 109 23.13 -23.48 -22.38
CA TRP A 109 21.67 -23.52 -22.28
C TRP A 109 21.05 -24.15 -23.52
N THR A 110 21.54 -23.84 -24.72
CA THR A 110 21.04 -24.44 -25.97
C THR A 110 21.15 -25.97 -25.95
N ILE A 111 22.23 -26.51 -25.39
CA ILE A 111 22.45 -27.95 -25.25
C ILE A 111 21.45 -28.54 -24.25
N LEU A 112 21.36 -27.96 -23.05
CA LEU A 112 20.46 -28.43 -21.98
C LEU A 112 18.99 -28.32 -22.35
N LYS A 113 18.59 -27.23 -23.01
CA LYS A 113 17.24 -27.00 -23.51
C LYS A 113 16.75 -28.17 -24.36
N SER A 114 17.58 -28.64 -25.30
CA SER A 114 17.22 -29.77 -26.17
C SER A 114 16.96 -31.09 -25.40
N GLN A 115 17.56 -31.25 -24.21
CA GLN A 115 17.35 -32.40 -23.34
C GLN A 115 16.09 -32.21 -22.49
N LEU A 116 15.90 -31.01 -21.92
CA LEU A 116 14.74 -30.66 -21.11
C LEU A 116 13.44 -30.65 -21.91
N ASP A 117 13.46 -30.21 -23.17
CA ASP A 117 12.28 -30.23 -24.04
C ASP A 117 11.75 -31.66 -24.21
N LYS A 118 12.62 -32.66 -24.32
CA LYS A 118 12.21 -34.07 -24.39
C LYS A 118 11.56 -34.51 -23.09
N ILE A 119 12.16 -34.16 -21.95
CA ILE A 119 11.66 -34.50 -20.62
C ILE A 119 10.29 -33.84 -20.38
N ALA A 120 10.14 -32.56 -20.71
CA ALA A 120 8.88 -31.81 -20.61
C ALA A 120 7.76 -32.44 -21.46
N ASN A 121 8.10 -32.99 -22.63
CA ASN A 121 7.16 -33.72 -23.49
C ASN A 121 6.96 -35.20 -23.09
N GLY A 122 7.40 -35.61 -21.89
CA GLY A 122 7.19 -36.96 -21.37
C GLY A 122 8.08 -38.03 -21.98
N VAL A 123 9.10 -37.66 -22.76
CA VAL A 123 10.08 -38.59 -23.31
C VAL A 123 11.11 -38.92 -22.24
N SER A 124 11.15 -40.19 -21.82
CA SER A 124 12.13 -40.66 -20.84
C SER A 124 13.53 -40.76 -21.49
N THR A 125 14.30 -39.68 -21.39
CA THR A 125 15.71 -39.60 -21.81
C THR A 125 16.58 -39.28 -20.59
N PRO A 126 17.82 -39.79 -20.51
CA PRO A 126 18.76 -39.33 -19.50
C PRO A 126 19.08 -37.84 -19.74
N LEU A 127 19.13 -37.08 -18.63
CA LEU A 127 19.68 -35.74 -18.58
C LEU A 127 21.19 -35.86 -18.31
N SER A 128 22.01 -35.18 -19.11
CA SER A 128 23.47 -35.24 -19.01
C SER A 128 23.97 -34.61 -17.72
N VAL A 129 24.62 -35.42 -16.86
CA VAL A 129 25.23 -34.95 -15.61
C VAL A 129 26.32 -33.91 -15.89
N ASP A 130 27.13 -34.15 -16.91
CA ASP A 130 28.24 -33.27 -17.27
C ASP A 130 27.75 -31.91 -17.77
N ASP A 131 26.66 -31.87 -18.55
CA ASP A 131 26.11 -30.61 -19.05
C ASP A 131 25.45 -29.81 -17.91
N VAL A 132 24.70 -30.48 -17.02
CA VAL A 132 24.07 -29.83 -15.86
C VAL A 132 25.12 -29.26 -14.91
N ASN A 133 26.17 -30.02 -14.62
CA ASN A 133 27.24 -29.55 -13.72
C ASN A 133 27.98 -28.36 -14.33
N ARG A 134 28.38 -28.45 -15.60
CA ARG A 134 29.07 -27.36 -16.30
C ARG A 134 28.26 -26.06 -16.28
N PHE A 135 26.98 -26.14 -16.63
CA PHE A 135 26.08 -24.99 -16.63
C PHE A 135 25.87 -24.41 -15.22
N SER A 136 25.73 -25.28 -14.22
CA SER A 136 25.55 -24.87 -12.82
C SER A 136 26.80 -24.19 -12.26
N GLU A 137 27.98 -24.73 -12.57
CA GLU A 137 29.27 -24.19 -12.17
C GLU A 137 29.56 -22.84 -12.86
N ALA A 138 29.22 -22.72 -14.14
CA ALA A 138 29.36 -21.47 -14.89
C ALA A 138 28.55 -20.34 -14.24
N TYR A 139 27.25 -20.55 -14.00
CA TYR A 139 26.43 -19.56 -13.31
C TYR A 139 26.92 -19.25 -11.89
N ALA A 140 27.35 -20.26 -11.13
CA ALA A 140 27.82 -20.06 -9.77
C ALA A 140 29.08 -19.17 -9.71
N ALA A 141 30.06 -19.42 -10.59
CA ALA A 141 31.27 -18.61 -10.70
C ALA A 141 30.98 -17.20 -11.21
N HIS A 142 30.07 -17.09 -12.18
CA HIS A 142 29.63 -15.82 -12.75
C HIS A 142 28.96 -14.92 -11.70
N MET A 143 27.88 -15.39 -11.08
CA MET A 143 27.15 -14.64 -10.05
C MET A 143 28.04 -14.27 -8.86
N LEU A 144 29.02 -15.12 -8.51
CA LEU A 144 29.99 -14.79 -7.45
C LEU A 144 30.81 -13.55 -7.80
N THR A 145 31.28 -13.45 -9.04
CA THR A 145 32.02 -12.27 -9.53
C THR A 145 31.16 -11.02 -9.44
N GLU A 146 29.92 -11.10 -9.87
CA GLU A 146 29.00 -9.97 -9.85
C GLU A 146 28.63 -9.53 -8.43
N GLU A 147 28.29 -10.47 -7.56
CA GLU A 147 27.89 -10.17 -6.18
C GLU A 147 29.05 -9.63 -5.32
N THR A 148 30.29 -10.04 -5.62
CA THR A 148 31.47 -9.62 -4.84
C THR A 148 32.15 -8.38 -5.39
N GLN A 149 32.05 -8.11 -6.69
CA GLN A 149 32.81 -7.05 -7.34
C GLN A 149 31.91 -5.99 -7.99
N ILE A 150 30.89 -6.40 -8.74
CA ILE A 150 30.07 -5.48 -9.55
C ILE A 150 28.98 -4.82 -8.72
N ALA A 151 28.11 -5.60 -8.06
CA ALA A 151 26.98 -5.08 -7.31
C ALA A 151 27.41 -4.13 -6.15
N PRO A 152 28.46 -4.43 -5.36
CA PRO A 152 28.96 -3.50 -4.35
C PRO A 152 29.53 -2.22 -4.97
N MET A 153 30.19 -2.32 -6.14
CA MET A 153 30.71 -1.15 -6.84
C MET A 153 29.57 -0.25 -7.33
N ALA A 154 28.53 -0.81 -7.95
CA ALA A 154 27.37 -0.06 -8.41
C ALA A 154 26.67 0.68 -7.26
N LYS A 155 26.43 -0.01 -6.13
CA LYS A 155 25.85 0.59 -4.92
C LYS A 155 26.68 1.75 -4.36
N ARG A 156 28.00 1.69 -4.51
CA ARG A 156 28.91 2.73 -4.00
C ARG A 156 29.08 3.90 -4.98
N LEU A 157 29.06 3.65 -6.29
CA LEU A 157 29.43 4.63 -7.30
C LEU A 157 28.24 5.37 -7.92
N PHE A 158 27.07 4.74 -8.01
CA PHE A 158 25.92 5.37 -8.68
C PHE A 158 25.23 6.39 -7.77
N THR A 159 24.83 7.50 -8.38
CA THR A 159 23.91 8.47 -7.79
C THR A 159 22.47 7.93 -7.81
N ASP A 160 21.56 8.59 -7.09
CA ASP A 160 20.13 8.25 -7.12
C ASP A 160 19.56 8.34 -8.54
N GLU A 161 19.95 9.36 -9.32
CA GLU A 161 19.56 9.51 -10.74
C GLU A 161 20.05 8.34 -11.60
N GLN A 162 21.29 7.88 -11.39
CA GLN A 162 21.84 6.73 -12.11
C GLN A 162 21.13 5.42 -11.73
N MET A 163 20.78 5.25 -10.45
CA MET A 163 19.97 4.12 -9.98
C MET A 163 18.57 4.15 -10.60
N GLU A 164 17.96 5.32 -10.69
CA GLU A 164 16.65 5.48 -11.35
C GLU A 164 16.74 5.13 -12.85
N LEU A 165 17.74 5.65 -13.56
CA LEU A 165 17.96 5.36 -14.98
C LEU A 165 18.15 3.86 -15.24
N LEU A 166 18.91 3.18 -14.39
CA LEU A 166 19.08 1.72 -14.45
C LEU A 166 17.74 1.01 -14.24
N GLY A 167 16.98 1.38 -13.21
CA GLY A 167 15.65 0.82 -12.95
C GLY A 167 14.67 1.00 -14.12
N GLN A 168 14.65 2.18 -14.71
CA GLN A 168 13.82 2.48 -15.89
C GLN A 168 14.25 1.68 -17.13
N ALA A 169 15.54 1.44 -17.33
CA ALA A 169 16.04 0.58 -18.40
C ALA A 169 15.59 -0.88 -18.21
N MET A 170 15.72 -1.41 -16.99
CA MET A 170 15.24 -2.75 -16.64
C MET A 170 13.73 -2.91 -16.86
N GLN A 171 12.94 -1.86 -16.54
CA GLN A 171 11.50 -1.82 -16.81
C GLN A 171 11.20 -1.85 -18.31
N ARG A 172 11.84 -0.99 -19.11
CA ARG A 172 11.65 -0.93 -20.57
C ARG A 172 11.95 -2.27 -21.24
N ARG A 173 13.02 -2.96 -20.81
CA ARG A 173 13.40 -4.30 -21.30
C ARG A 173 12.28 -5.33 -21.10
N ARG A 174 11.45 -5.13 -20.09
CA ARG A 174 10.32 -5.99 -19.72
C ARG A 174 8.97 -5.49 -20.26
N GLY A 175 8.98 -4.48 -21.14
CA GLY A 175 7.76 -3.87 -21.69
C GLY A 175 6.95 -3.08 -20.65
N ILE A 176 7.56 -2.78 -19.49
CA ILE A 176 6.98 -1.93 -18.46
C ILE A 176 7.31 -0.50 -18.86
N VAL A 177 6.28 0.34 -19.05
CA VAL A 177 6.46 1.76 -19.36
C VAL A 177 7.00 2.45 -18.11
N PRO A 178 8.25 2.95 -18.09
CA PRO A 178 8.76 3.69 -16.95
C PRO A 178 7.95 4.97 -16.80
N THR A 179 7.32 5.14 -15.64
CA THR A 179 6.47 6.29 -15.34
C THR A 179 7.34 7.52 -15.08
N SER A 180 7.74 8.24 -16.14
CA SER A 180 8.43 9.54 -16.04
C SER A 180 7.52 10.72 -15.62
N ALA A 181 6.41 10.42 -14.96
CA ALA A 181 5.61 11.33 -14.18
C ALA A 181 4.98 10.48 -13.08
N GLN A 182 5.10 10.86 -11.80
CA GLN A 182 4.35 10.20 -10.72
C GLN A 182 2.88 10.13 -11.15
N THR A 183 2.41 8.95 -11.54
CA THR A 183 0.99 8.78 -11.79
C THR A 183 0.30 8.78 -10.43
N LEU A 184 -1.00 9.08 -10.39
CA LEU A 184 -1.78 8.95 -9.15
C LEU A 184 -1.66 7.55 -8.53
N ALA A 185 -1.37 6.52 -9.34
CA ALA A 185 -1.14 5.16 -8.86
C ALA A 185 0.21 4.99 -8.13
N ASP A 186 1.21 5.82 -8.45
CA ASP A 186 2.59 5.73 -7.95
C ASP A 186 2.83 6.53 -6.67
N LEU A 187 1.92 7.43 -6.28
CA LEU A 187 1.95 8.16 -5.00
C LEU A 187 1.69 7.25 -3.77
N ARG A 188 1.66 5.94 -3.97
CA ARG A 188 1.23 4.96 -2.98
C ARG A 188 2.35 4.65 -2.00
N LEU A 189 2.05 4.78 -0.72
CA LEU A 189 2.90 4.31 0.38
C LEU A 189 2.70 2.79 0.60
N ASP A 190 3.80 2.06 0.83
CA ASP A 190 3.73 0.66 1.27
C ASP A 190 3.52 0.61 2.79
N TYR A 191 2.35 0.15 3.22
CA TYR A 191 1.95 0.14 4.62
C TYR A 191 2.54 -1.04 5.37
N GLY A 192 2.97 -0.87 6.61
CA GLY A 192 3.54 -1.95 7.40
C GLY A 192 3.81 -1.66 8.86
N LEU A 193 3.25 -0.56 9.41
CA LEU A 193 3.54 -0.13 10.78
C LEU A 193 2.98 -1.08 11.84
N ALA A 194 1.85 -1.74 11.58
CA ALA A 194 1.21 -2.66 12.52
C ALA A 194 0.38 -3.75 11.82
N SER A 195 -0.10 -4.73 12.59
CA SER A 195 -1.07 -5.75 12.18
C SER A 195 -2.31 -5.70 13.05
N LEU A 196 -3.40 -6.29 12.58
CA LEU A 196 -4.66 -6.38 13.33
C LEU A 196 -5.29 -7.77 13.21
N SER A 197 -5.40 -8.46 14.34
CA SER A 197 -6.12 -9.74 14.46
C SER A 197 -7.41 -9.62 15.26
N GLU A 198 -8.25 -10.65 15.16
CA GLU A 198 -9.47 -10.83 15.93
C GLU A 198 -9.20 -10.90 17.44
N GLU A 199 -8.01 -11.33 17.83
CA GLU A 199 -7.56 -11.42 19.23
C GLU A 199 -7.06 -10.06 19.75
N ASP A 200 -6.55 -9.20 18.88
CA ASP A 200 -6.00 -7.87 19.23
C ASP A 200 -7.07 -6.82 19.55
N VAL A 201 -8.32 -7.10 19.14
CA VAL A 201 -9.43 -6.15 19.22
C VAL A 201 -10.40 -6.46 20.36
N LEU A 202 -10.85 -5.39 21.03
CA LEU A 202 -11.79 -5.48 22.15
C LEU A 202 -13.18 -5.92 21.69
N ALA A 203 -13.92 -6.61 22.56
CA ALA A 203 -15.27 -7.09 22.23
C ALA A 203 -16.29 -5.95 21.97
N ASN A 204 -16.16 -4.82 22.68
CA ASN A 204 -16.97 -3.63 22.46
C ASN A 204 -16.28 -2.72 21.43
N PRO A 205 -16.92 -2.38 20.29
CA PRO A 205 -16.30 -1.56 19.26
C PRO A 205 -16.12 -0.09 19.65
N ILE A 206 -16.93 0.46 20.57
CA ILE A 206 -16.72 1.82 21.09
C ILE A 206 -15.47 1.87 21.96
N ALA A 207 -15.26 0.85 22.79
CA ALA A 207 -14.01 0.70 23.55
C ALA A 207 -12.81 0.52 22.61
N GLN A 208 -12.96 -0.25 21.53
CA GLN A 208 -11.92 -0.40 20.50
C GLN A 208 -11.61 0.93 19.79
N PHE A 209 -12.63 1.73 19.49
CA PHE A 209 -12.44 3.09 18.95
C PHE A 209 -11.67 3.96 19.94
N SER A 210 -12.05 3.97 21.22
CA SER A 210 -11.35 4.73 22.26
C SER A 210 -9.86 4.39 22.31
N LYS A 211 -9.53 3.09 22.31
CA LYS A 211 -8.14 2.60 22.27
C LYS A 211 -7.38 3.18 21.07
N TRP A 212 -7.94 3.07 19.87
CA TRP A 212 -7.27 3.58 18.67
C TRP A 212 -7.22 5.10 18.60
N PHE A 213 -8.22 5.79 19.12
CA PHE A 213 -8.24 7.25 19.20
C PHE A 213 -7.13 7.76 20.12
N ASP A 214 -6.95 7.13 21.29
CA ASP A 214 -5.85 7.45 22.20
C ASP A 214 -4.48 7.16 21.57
N GLU A 215 -4.35 6.05 20.84
CA GLU A 215 -3.14 5.73 20.07
C GLU A 215 -2.86 6.79 18.98
N ALA A 216 -3.89 7.27 18.27
CA ALA A 216 -3.76 8.33 17.27
C ALA A 216 -3.33 9.67 17.90
N LEU A 217 -3.86 10.01 19.07
CA LEU A 217 -3.42 11.19 19.83
C LEU A 217 -1.95 11.07 20.28
N ASN A 218 -1.55 9.91 20.79
CA ASN A 218 -0.17 9.64 21.21
C ASN A 218 0.81 9.66 20.02
N ALA A 219 0.36 9.22 18.85
CA ALA A 219 1.12 9.31 17.60
C ALA A 219 1.10 10.71 16.97
N GLN A 220 0.45 11.69 17.61
CA GLN A 220 0.36 13.08 17.15
C GLN A 220 -0.24 13.21 15.74
N VAL A 221 -1.21 12.34 15.40
CA VAL A 221 -1.94 12.42 14.14
C VAL A 221 -2.57 13.80 14.00
N ALA A 222 -2.35 14.44 12.84
CA ALA A 222 -2.89 15.75 12.55
C ALA A 222 -4.43 15.72 12.61
N GLU A 223 -5.02 16.57 13.45
CA GLU A 223 -6.47 16.63 13.70
C GLU A 223 -7.12 15.24 13.88
N ALA A 224 -6.62 14.40 14.80
CA ALA A 224 -7.15 13.05 15.03
C ALA A 224 -8.68 12.97 15.23
N ASN A 225 -9.32 14.06 15.68
CA ASN A 225 -10.76 14.19 15.83
C ASN A 225 -11.51 14.67 14.56
N ALA A 226 -10.84 14.85 13.44
CA ALA A 226 -11.45 15.11 12.15
C ALA A 226 -11.99 13.80 11.55
N MET A 227 -13.20 13.89 10.99
CA MET A 227 -13.85 12.80 10.28
C MET A 227 -14.58 13.31 9.05
N SER A 228 -14.58 12.50 7.99
CA SER A 228 -15.48 12.69 6.85
C SER A 228 -16.88 12.18 7.24
N VAL A 229 -17.92 12.98 7.04
CA VAL A 229 -19.32 12.55 7.17
C VAL A 229 -20.01 12.54 5.80
N ALA A 230 -20.42 11.35 5.36
CA ALA A 230 -21.20 11.14 4.15
C ALA A 230 -22.69 11.08 4.46
N THR A 231 -23.49 11.82 3.69
CA THR A 231 -24.96 11.87 3.78
C THR A 231 -25.54 11.79 2.38
N VAL A 232 -26.80 11.37 2.27
CA VAL A 232 -27.48 11.11 0.99
C VAL A 232 -28.76 11.94 0.92
N ASP A 233 -29.03 12.56 -0.23
CA ASP A 233 -30.30 13.26 -0.46
C ASP A 233 -31.47 12.33 -0.79
N ALA A 234 -32.65 12.91 -1.03
CA ALA A 234 -33.88 12.18 -1.31
C ALA A 234 -33.80 11.39 -2.64
N GLU A 235 -32.95 11.82 -3.57
CA GLU A 235 -32.71 11.20 -4.86
C GLU A 235 -31.62 10.11 -4.81
N GLY A 236 -31.03 9.86 -3.64
CA GLY A 236 -30.00 8.83 -3.47
C GLY A 236 -28.59 9.29 -3.81
N LYS A 237 -28.35 10.59 -4.01
CA LYS A 237 -27.04 11.13 -4.35
C LYS A 237 -26.22 11.40 -3.07
N PRO A 238 -25.03 10.79 -2.94
CA PRO A 238 -24.18 11.00 -1.78
C PRO A 238 -23.42 12.32 -1.87
N THR A 239 -23.13 12.89 -0.71
CA THR A 239 -22.22 14.03 -0.53
C THR A 239 -21.38 13.80 0.72
N SER A 240 -20.16 14.34 0.74
CA SER A 240 -19.26 14.22 1.90
C SER A 240 -18.59 15.56 2.22
N ARG A 241 -18.18 15.72 3.47
CA ARG A 241 -17.39 16.85 4.00
C ARG A 241 -16.72 16.46 5.31
N ILE A 242 -15.69 17.20 5.70
CA ILE A 242 -15.05 17.04 7.01
C ILE A 242 -15.87 17.75 8.09
N VAL A 243 -16.00 17.09 9.24
CA VAL A 243 -16.49 17.65 10.51
C VAL A 243 -15.58 17.15 11.63
N LEU A 244 -15.66 17.80 12.80
CA LEU A 244 -14.92 17.36 13.98
C LEU A 244 -15.86 16.61 14.92
N ILE A 245 -15.47 15.41 15.34
CA ILE A 245 -16.13 14.75 16.46
C ILE A 245 -15.91 15.55 17.74
N LYS A 246 -16.94 15.63 18.57
CA LYS A 246 -16.89 16.33 19.86
C LYS A 246 -17.07 15.41 21.03
N GLN A 247 -17.86 14.36 20.88
CA GLN A 247 -18.15 13.38 21.92
C GLN A 247 -18.39 12.02 21.28
N TYR A 248 -18.02 10.95 21.98
CA TYR A 248 -18.45 9.59 21.68
C TYR A 248 -18.66 8.84 22.99
N ASP A 249 -19.69 8.00 23.02
CA ASP A 249 -20.00 7.07 24.10
C ASP A 249 -20.80 5.89 23.55
N GLU A 250 -21.32 5.01 24.41
CA GLU A 250 -22.13 3.85 24.01
C GLU A 250 -23.38 4.20 23.18
N ARG A 251 -23.85 5.45 23.23
CA ARG A 251 -24.97 5.93 22.40
C ARG A 251 -24.52 6.26 20.98
N GLY A 252 -23.25 6.58 20.77
CA GLY A 252 -22.68 6.83 19.44
C GLY A 252 -21.78 8.06 19.34
N PHE A 253 -21.62 8.56 18.12
CA PHE A 253 -20.62 9.57 17.75
C PHE A 253 -21.27 10.91 17.44
N THR A 254 -20.86 11.98 18.14
CA THR A 254 -21.56 13.27 18.14
C THR A 254 -20.73 14.38 17.49
N TRP A 255 -21.35 15.15 16.60
CA TRP A 255 -20.82 16.39 16.01
C TRP A 255 -21.90 17.47 16.01
N TYR A 256 -21.50 18.73 15.83
CA TYR A 256 -22.41 19.87 15.86
C TYR A 256 -22.37 20.64 14.56
N THR A 257 -23.53 21.12 14.10
CA THR A 257 -23.67 21.74 12.78
C THR A 257 -24.90 22.65 12.71
N ASN A 258 -25.10 23.25 11.54
CA ASN A 258 -26.34 23.95 11.21
C ASN A 258 -27.32 22.95 10.55
N TYR A 259 -28.50 22.79 11.13
CA TYR A 259 -29.58 21.90 10.67
C TYR A 259 -30.13 22.29 9.30
N ASP A 260 -30.00 23.55 8.90
CA ASP A 260 -30.43 24.04 7.59
C ASP A 260 -29.35 23.89 6.51
N SER A 261 -28.15 23.42 6.87
CA SER A 261 -27.10 23.13 5.89
C SER A 261 -27.47 21.96 4.98
N GLN A 262 -26.76 21.81 3.85
CA GLN A 262 -27.01 20.69 2.92
C GLN A 262 -27.05 19.32 3.63
N LYS A 263 -26.10 19.07 4.55
CA LYS A 263 -26.07 17.81 5.31
C LYS A 263 -27.25 17.68 6.28
N GLY A 264 -27.69 18.79 6.88
CA GLY A 264 -28.81 18.79 7.83
C GLY A 264 -30.14 18.54 7.11
N GLN A 265 -30.33 19.16 5.95
CA GLN A 265 -31.48 18.91 5.06
C GLN A 265 -31.52 17.46 4.57
N GLN A 266 -30.36 16.91 4.15
CA GLN A 266 -30.24 15.50 3.76
C GLN A 266 -30.56 14.56 4.92
N LEU A 267 -30.04 14.83 6.13
CA LEU A 267 -30.32 14.02 7.32
C LEU A 267 -31.78 14.10 7.79
N ALA A 268 -32.48 15.19 7.48
CA ALA A 268 -33.89 15.33 7.79
C ALA A 268 -34.77 14.39 6.94
N VAL A 269 -34.36 14.08 5.70
CA VAL A 269 -35.08 13.18 4.79
C VAL A 269 -34.56 11.74 4.85
N ASN A 270 -33.26 11.55 5.00
CA ASN A 270 -32.59 10.26 5.10
C ASN A 270 -31.64 10.26 6.29
N PRO A 271 -32.01 9.62 7.41
CA PRO A 271 -31.20 9.66 8.62
C PRO A 271 -29.98 8.73 8.58
N ASN A 272 -29.64 8.13 7.43
CA ASN A 272 -28.46 7.27 7.33
C ASN A 272 -27.21 8.09 6.98
N ALA A 273 -26.10 7.80 7.65
CA ALA A 273 -24.81 8.40 7.35
C ALA A 273 -23.66 7.42 7.55
N ALA A 274 -22.51 7.77 6.98
CA ALA A 274 -21.25 7.08 7.21
C ALA A 274 -20.17 8.07 7.66
N LEU A 275 -19.41 7.71 8.70
CA LEU A 275 -18.26 8.43 9.19
C LEU A 275 -16.99 7.69 8.77
N LEU A 276 -15.96 8.44 8.39
CA LEU A 276 -14.63 7.90 8.10
C LEU A 276 -13.58 8.73 8.83
N PHE A 277 -12.84 8.08 9.71
CA PHE A 277 -11.57 8.57 10.25
C PHE A 277 -10.44 7.98 9.41
N PHE A 278 -9.49 8.82 9.01
CA PHE A 278 -8.26 8.40 8.36
C PHE A 278 -7.07 8.98 9.12
N TRP A 279 -6.29 8.09 9.73
CA TRP A 279 -5.11 8.45 10.50
C TRP A 279 -3.89 7.92 9.76
N SER A 280 -3.37 8.74 8.84
CA SER A 280 -2.29 8.39 7.92
C SER A 280 -1.02 7.93 8.62
N GLU A 281 -0.66 8.58 9.71
CA GLU A 281 0.60 8.42 10.44
C GLU A 281 0.69 7.07 11.18
N VAL A 282 -0.47 6.42 11.39
CA VAL A 282 -0.58 5.07 11.96
C VAL A 282 -1.20 4.08 10.97
N GLU A 283 -1.38 4.50 9.71
CA GLU A 283 -1.92 3.69 8.61
C GLU A 283 -3.28 3.05 8.95
N ARG A 284 -4.18 3.82 9.56
CA ARG A 284 -5.48 3.30 10.02
C ARG A 284 -6.66 4.05 9.44
N GLN A 285 -7.75 3.31 9.30
CA GLN A 285 -9.06 3.86 9.03
C GLN A 285 -10.08 3.27 9.99
N VAL A 286 -11.02 4.11 10.41
CA VAL A 286 -12.24 3.65 11.11
C VAL A 286 -13.45 4.12 10.34
N ARG A 287 -14.29 3.17 9.91
CA ARG A 287 -15.54 3.43 9.23
C ARG A 287 -16.70 3.12 10.16
N ILE A 288 -17.63 4.04 10.31
CA ILE A 288 -18.80 3.89 11.18
C ILE A 288 -20.04 4.20 10.35
N GLU A 289 -21.00 3.29 10.32
CA GLU A 289 -22.24 3.41 9.56
C GLU A 289 -23.42 3.24 10.53
N GLY A 290 -24.48 4.03 10.32
CA GLY A 290 -25.69 3.91 11.12
C GLY A 290 -26.64 5.08 10.95
N ARG A 291 -27.65 5.12 11.84
CA ARG A 291 -28.70 6.13 11.85
C ARG A 291 -28.30 7.34 12.69
N VAL A 292 -28.66 8.52 12.22
CA VAL A 292 -28.40 9.80 12.86
C VAL A 292 -29.66 10.33 13.53
N GLU A 293 -29.50 10.79 14.76
CA GLU A 293 -30.52 11.49 15.55
C GLU A 293 -30.02 12.88 15.97
N LYS A 294 -30.94 13.82 16.21
CA LYS A 294 -30.58 15.10 16.83
C LYS A 294 -30.26 14.85 18.30
N THR A 295 -29.23 15.50 18.81
CA THR A 295 -28.99 15.54 20.27
C THR A 295 -30.08 16.36 20.95
N SER A 296 -30.18 16.23 22.27
CA SER A 296 -31.10 17.06 23.05
C SER A 296 -30.79 18.57 22.90
N PRO A 297 -31.79 19.46 23.07
CA PRO A 297 -31.56 20.89 23.15
C PRO A 297 -30.51 21.25 24.21
N GLU A 298 -30.52 20.57 25.36
CA GLU A 298 -29.61 20.80 26.48
C GLU A 298 -28.16 20.43 26.12
N GLU A 299 -27.94 19.31 25.43
CA GLU A 299 -26.61 18.95 24.90
C GLU A 299 -26.13 19.99 23.88
N SER A 300 -27.04 20.48 23.03
CA SER A 300 -26.74 21.52 22.04
C SER A 300 -26.40 22.87 22.67
N ASP A 301 -27.13 23.30 23.69
CA ASP A 301 -26.86 24.52 24.45
C ASP A 301 -25.51 24.42 25.16
N LYS A 302 -25.27 23.32 25.89
CA LYS A 302 -24.02 23.09 26.61
C LYS A 302 -22.81 23.24 25.69
N TYR A 303 -22.85 22.64 24.50
CA TYR A 303 -21.75 22.75 23.55
C TYR A 303 -21.70 24.10 22.83
N PHE A 304 -22.84 24.71 22.51
CA PHE A 304 -22.86 26.04 21.87
C PHE A 304 -22.17 27.08 22.75
N TYR A 305 -22.55 27.14 24.03
CA TYR A 305 -22.05 28.12 24.98
C TYR A 305 -20.61 27.85 25.44
N SER A 306 -20.07 26.64 25.23
CA SER A 306 -18.64 26.37 25.49
C SER A 306 -17.72 26.87 24.37
N ARG A 307 -18.25 27.29 23.22
CA ARG A 307 -17.46 27.76 22.07
C ARG A 307 -16.98 29.21 22.30
N PRO A 308 -15.87 29.66 21.68
CA PRO A 308 -15.51 31.08 21.69
C PRO A 308 -16.65 31.95 21.15
N VAL A 309 -16.88 33.13 21.74
CA VAL A 309 -17.97 34.05 21.37
C VAL A 309 -17.98 34.35 19.87
N LYS A 310 -16.81 34.58 19.26
CA LYS A 310 -16.69 34.80 17.80
C LYS A 310 -17.22 33.61 16.99
N SER A 311 -17.01 32.38 17.44
CA SER A 311 -17.53 31.18 16.78
C SER A 311 -19.05 31.03 16.98
N GLN A 312 -19.57 31.46 18.13
CA GLN A 312 -21.01 31.53 18.37
C GLN A 312 -21.65 32.52 17.40
N LEU A 313 -21.14 33.76 17.32
CA LEU A 313 -21.59 34.80 16.38
C LEU A 313 -21.53 34.36 14.92
N ALA A 314 -20.43 33.73 14.50
CA ALA A 314 -20.29 33.21 13.14
C ALA A 314 -21.36 32.15 12.80
N ALA A 315 -21.80 31.36 13.78
CA ALA A 315 -22.87 30.37 13.56
C ALA A 315 -24.24 31.02 13.34
N LEU A 316 -24.49 32.21 13.90
CA LEU A 316 -25.70 32.99 13.68
C LEU A 316 -25.64 33.76 12.35
N ALA A 317 -24.47 34.29 12.00
CA ALA A 317 -24.28 35.10 10.79
C ALA A 317 -24.31 34.28 9.49
N SER A 318 -23.94 33.00 9.57
CA SER A 318 -23.83 32.13 8.40
C SER A 318 -25.06 31.27 8.16
N LYS A 319 -25.71 31.47 7.01
CA LYS A 319 -26.65 30.49 6.42
C LYS A 319 -25.83 29.38 5.74
N GLN A 320 -25.30 28.45 6.54
CA GLN A 320 -24.36 27.43 6.06
C GLN A 320 -24.88 26.71 4.80
N SER A 321 -24.04 26.60 3.78
CA SER A 321 -24.33 26.00 2.46
C SER A 321 -25.20 26.83 1.50
N ALA A 322 -25.77 27.97 1.91
CA ALA A 322 -26.46 28.87 1.00
C ALA A 322 -25.47 29.71 0.18
N PRO A 323 -25.79 30.09 -1.07
CA PRO A 323 -24.97 31.01 -1.85
C PRO A 323 -24.96 32.41 -1.21
N ILE A 324 -23.85 33.13 -1.39
CA ILE A 324 -23.67 34.52 -0.95
C ILE A 324 -22.96 35.31 -2.05
N GLY A 325 -23.28 36.59 -2.20
CA GLY A 325 -22.81 37.40 -3.33
C GLY A 325 -21.32 37.72 -3.30
N SER A 326 -20.71 37.80 -2.11
CA SER A 326 -19.28 38.08 -1.98
C SER A 326 -18.75 37.75 -0.57
N ARG A 327 -17.41 37.76 -0.44
CA ARG A 327 -16.72 37.71 0.86
C ARG A 327 -17.07 38.93 1.73
N ALA A 328 -17.15 40.12 1.15
CA ALA A 328 -17.51 41.34 1.88
C ALA A 328 -18.91 41.23 2.50
N GLN A 329 -19.89 40.69 1.76
CA GLN A 329 -21.24 40.46 2.29
C GLN A 329 -21.23 39.47 3.47
N MET A 330 -20.32 38.49 3.48
CA MET A 330 -20.17 37.57 4.61
C MET A 330 -19.67 38.27 5.87
N GLU A 331 -18.72 39.19 5.71
CA GLU A 331 -18.15 39.99 6.81
C GLU A 331 -19.18 41.01 7.33
N GLU A 332 -19.93 41.67 6.43
CA GLU A 332 -21.06 42.54 6.80
C GLU A 332 -22.13 41.79 7.62
N ASN A 333 -22.51 40.57 7.21
CA ASN A 333 -23.44 39.74 7.98
C ASN A 333 -22.90 39.42 9.37
N TYR A 334 -21.60 39.14 9.49
CA TYR A 334 -20.96 38.87 10.77
C TYR A 334 -20.99 40.11 11.68
N GLU A 335 -20.60 41.27 11.17
CA GLU A 335 -20.59 42.51 11.94
C GLU A 335 -22.00 42.93 12.38
N ALA A 336 -23.00 42.79 11.51
CA ALA A 336 -24.39 43.06 11.86
C ALA A 336 -24.88 42.17 13.02
N VAL A 337 -24.54 40.88 13.00
CA VAL A 337 -24.88 39.95 14.08
C VAL A 337 -24.08 40.25 15.34
N ALA A 338 -22.80 40.57 15.24
CA ALA A 338 -21.95 40.94 16.37
C ALA A 338 -22.50 42.18 17.09
N GLN A 339 -22.92 43.20 16.35
CA GLN A 339 -23.54 44.41 16.90
C GLN A 339 -24.89 44.11 17.56
N ALA A 340 -25.71 43.25 16.96
CA ALA A 340 -27.05 42.94 17.47
C ALA A 340 -27.05 42.02 18.70
N GLN A 341 -26.09 41.08 18.79
CA GLN A 341 -26.06 40.06 19.83
C GLN A 341 -25.09 40.39 20.99
N GLY A 342 -24.10 41.25 20.74
CA GLY A 342 -23.05 41.56 21.72
C GLY A 342 -22.24 40.32 22.13
N GLU A 343 -21.89 40.23 23.41
CA GLU A 343 -21.01 39.18 23.93
C GLU A 343 -21.73 37.89 24.37
N GLN A 344 -23.06 37.87 24.34
CA GLN A 344 -23.89 36.74 24.79
C GLN A 344 -24.87 36.28 23.70
N PRO A 345 -24.38 35.83 22.54
CA PRO A 345 -25.26 35.33 21.49
C PRO A 345 -26.06 34.12 21.97
N LYS A 346 -27.35 34.08 21.64
CA LYS A 346 -28.21 32.93 21.96
C LYS A 346 -28.05 31.86 20.89
N ARG A 347 -28.09 30.58 21.28
CA ARG A 347 -28.09 29.48 20.31
C ARG A 347 -29.37 29.58 19.46
N PRO A 348 -29.27 29.60 18.12
CA PRO A 348 -30.43 29.56 17.26
C PRO A 348 -30.99 28.13 17.12
N ASP A 349 -32.29 28.00 16.88
CA ASP A 349 -32.98 26.69 16.74
C ASP A 349 -32.43 25.83 15.60
N TYR A 350 -31.90 26.47 14.55
CA TYR A 350 -31.27 25.81 13.41
C TYR A 350 -29.83 25.35 13.69
N TRP A 351 -29.33 25.46 14.92
CA TRP A 351 -27.98 24.98 15.27
C TRP A 351 -28.03 23.99 16.43
N GLY A 352 -27.32 22.88 16.30
CA GLY A 352 -27.19 21.91 17.38
C GLY A 352 -26.43 20.65 16.98
N GLY A 353 -26.53 19.64 17.83
CA GLY A 353 -25.83 18.37 17.66
C GLY A 353 -26.61 17.35 16.85
N TYR A 354 -25.84 16.49 16.18
CA TYR A 354 -26.27 15.21 15.65
C TYR A 354 -25.43 14.11 16.31
N ARG A 355 -26.05 12.96 16.55
CA ARG A 355 -25.41 11.73 17.01
C ARG A 355 -25.67 10.63 16.00
N LEU A 356 -24.63 9.96 15.53
CA LEU A 356 -24.76 8.72 14.79
C LEU A 356 -24.77 7.55 15.79
N VAL A 357 -25.87 6.81 15.81
CA VAL A 357 -26.03 5.54 16.53
C VAL A 357 -25.48 4.42 15.64
N PRO A 358 -24.36 3.77 16.02
CA PRO A 358 -23.64 2.87 15.12
C PRO A 358 -24.37 1.54 14.97
N GLU A 359 -24.47 1.08 13.73
CA GLU A 359 -24.97 -0.24 13.36
C GLU A 359 -23.83 -1.12 12.82
N ARG A 360 -22.78 -0.48 12.29
CA ARG A 360 -21.58 -1.15 11.79
C ARG A 360 -20.35 -0.30 12.05
N ILE A 361 -19.28 -0.91 12.57
CA ILE A 361 -17.98 -0.27 12.80
C ILE A 361 -16.88 -1.15 12.25
N GLU A 362 -16.11 -0.65 11.27
CA GLU A 362 -15.00 -1.35 10.64
C GLU A 362 -13.68 -0.67 11.00
N PHE A 363 -12.75 -1.48 11.49
CA PHE A 363 -11.37 -1.13 11.80
C PHE A 363 -10.47 -1.70 10.71
N TRP A 364 -9.76 -0.82 10.02
CA TRP A 364 -8.86 -1.16 8.94
C TRP A 364 -7.44 -0.76 9.32
N GLN A 365 -6.49 -1.66 9.12
CA GLN A 365 -5.06 -1.45 9.34
C GLN A 365 -4.30 -1.72 8.04
N GLY A 366 -3.48 -0.75 7.65
CA GLY A 366 -2.59 -0.84 6.51
C GLY A 366 -1.61 -1.99 6.68
N ARG A 367 -1.41 -2.74 5.59
CA ARG A 367 -0.49 -3.87 5.47
C ARG A 367 0.14 -3.85 4.08
N ARG A 368 1.29 -4.51 3.97
CA ARG A 368 2.05 -4.61 2.72
C ARG A 368 1.25 -5.35 1.66
N SER A 369 1.60 -5.14 0.41
CA SER A 369 1.05 -5.90 -0.73
C SER A 369 -0.48 -5.83 -0.88
N ARG A 370 -1.13 -4.79 -0.34
CA ARG A 370 -2.59 -4.58 -0.34
C ARG A 370 -3.39 -5.62 0.47
N PHE A 371 -2.71 -6.50 1.20
CA PHE A 371 -3.38 -7.54 1.97
C PHE A 371 -3.73 -7.03 3.37
N HIS A 372 -4.60 -6.01 3.41
CA HIS A 372 -4.95 -5.24 4.60
C HIS A 372 -5.76 -6.03 5.63
N ASP A 373 -5.56 -5.70 6.90
CA ASP A 373 -6.37 -6.29 7.97
C ASP A 373 -7.65 -5.47 8.14
N ARG A 374 -8.79 -6.18 8.15
CA ARG A 374 -10.13 -5.58 8.26
C ARG A 374 -10.96 -6.36 9.25
N ILE A 375 -11.24 -5.76 10.41
CA ILE A 375 -12.15 -6.32 11.40
C ILE A 375 -13.39 -5.44 11.49
N VAL A 376 -14.56 -6.04 11.35
CA VAL A 376 -15.84 -5.35 11.42
C VAL A 376 -16.71 -5.88 12.55
N TYR A 377 -17.42 -4.95 13.18
CA TYR A 377 -18.46 -5.18 14.15
C TYR A 377 -19.79 -4.82 13.51
N VAL A 378 -20.76 -5.73 13.56
CA VAL A 378 -22.13 -5.52 13.07
C VAL A 378 -23.09 -5.72 14.22
N ARG A 379 -23.87 -4.68 14.52
CA ARG A 379 -24.84 -4.68 15.61
C ARG A 379 -25.97 -5.66 15.29
N GLN A 380 -26.24 -6.56 16.23
CA GLN A 380 -27.28 -7.56 16.12
C GLN A 380 -28.61 -7.04 16.69
N PRO A 381 -29.76 -7.66 16.34
CA PRO A 381 -31.07 -7.26 16.86
C PRO A 381 -31.19 -7.32 18.39
N ASP A 382 -30.43 -8.18 19.06
CA ASP A 382 -30.37 -8.30 20.52
C ASP A 382 -29.47 -7.24 21.20
N GLY A 383 -28.89 -6.33 20.40
CA GLY A 383 -27.99 -5.29 20.85
C GLY A 383 -26.53 -5.72 21.02
N THR A 384 -26.20 -6.99 20.79
CA THR A 384 -24.81 -7.49 20.79
C THR A 384 -24.07 -7.11 19.50
N TRP A 385 -22.76 -7.30 19.48
CA TRP A 385 -21.92 -7.04 18.31
C TRP A 385 -21.35 -8.33 17.75
N LEU A 386 -21.65 -8.64 16.49
CA LEU A 386 -21.00 -9.71 15.76
C LEU A 386 -19.67 -9.19 15.19
N LYS A 387 -18.55 -9.82 15.57
CA LYS A 387 -17.20 -9.52 15.07
C LYS A 387 -16.83 -10.45 13.92
N GLN A 388 -16.31 -9.90 12.82
CA GLN A 388 -15.90 -10.66 11.63
C GLN A 388 -14.66 -10.06 10.97
N ARG A 389 -13.86 -10.90 10.32
CA ARG A 389 -12.81 -10.44 9.40
C ARG A 389 -13.36 -10.30 7.98
N LEU A 390 -12.91 -9.27 7.27
CA LEU A 390 -13.21 -9.06 5.86
C LEU A 390 -11.96 -9.25 5.01
N GLN A 391 -12.15 -9.68 3.78
CA GLN A 391 -11.08 -9.69 2.78
C GLN A 391 -10.75 -8.24 2.37
N PRO A 392 -9.47 -7.90 2.14
CA PRO A 392 -9.05 -6.57 1.74
C PRO A 392 -9.48 -6.15 0.34
#